data_AF-A0A7C8ZK45-F1
#
_entry.id   AF-A0A7C8ZK45-F1
#
_cell.length_a   1.000
_cell.length_b   1.000
_cell.length_c   1.000
_cell.angle_alpha   90.00
_cell.angle_beta   90.00
_cell.angle_gamma   90.00
#
_symmetry.space_group_name_H-M   'P 1'
#
loop_
_entity.id
_entity.type
_entity.pdbx_description
1 polymer ?
#
loop_
_entity_poly.entity_id
_entity_poly.type
_entity_poly.pdbx_seq_one_letter_code
_entity_poly.pdbx_strand_id
1 'polypeptide(L)'
;CRLKNGSCFEDERSLKDMGISIPDSWKAEVYTEEDEKLLGDCETPWTLNVDGLGEDGEPLYDPVHGTSCHQCRQKTLRKHTFCSKCRSGQGQLCGDCLYTRYGENVMEAMKKPEWLCPACRGICNCSRCRRAKGWPPVPILFAKVIE
;
A
#
# COMPACT_ATOMS: atom_id res chain seq x y z
N CYS A 1 10.06 22.76 13.76
CA CYS A 1 10.99 22.64 12.60
C CYS A 1 10.31 23.16 11.34
N ARG A 2 10.92 24.13 10.65
CA ARG A 2 10.42 24.67 9.38
C ARG A 2 10.48 23.59 8.30
N LEU A 3 9.36 23.41 7.61
CA LEU A 3 9.26 22.67 6.36
C LEU A 3 10.05 23.42 5.28
N LYS A 4 11.00 22.74 4.65
CA LYS A 4 11.51 23.08 3.32
C LYS A 4 11.61 21.78 2.54
N ASN A 5 10.78 21.67 1.51
CA ASN A 5 10.91 20.81 0.33
C ASN A 5 11.99 19.73 0.42
N GLY A 6 11.65 18.55 0.94
CA GLY A 6 12.54 17.42 1.00
C GLY A 6 11.75 16.14 1.14
N SER A 7 11.93 15.20 0.20
CA SER A 7 11.59 13.82 0.46
C SER A 7 12.29 13.42 1.76
N CYS A 8 11.54 12.97 2.76
CA CYS A 8 12.12 12.41 3.97
C CYS A 8 12.68 11.03 3.60
N PHE A 9 13.90 11.02 3.05
CA PHE A 9 14.71 9.81 3.08
C PHE A 9 15.05 9.57 4.55
N GLU A 10 14.48 8.50 5.12
CA GLU A 10 14.79 8.06 6.49
C GLU A 10 16.29 7.75 6.55
N ASP A 11 17.09 8.57 7.24
CA ASP A 11 18.52 8.30 7.42
C ASP A 11 18.76 7.10 8.35
N GLU A 12 19.92 6.48 8.22
CA GLU A 12 20.28 5.24 8.93
C GLU A 12 20.19 5.39 10.46
N ARG A 13 20.43 6.60 10.98
CA ARG A 13 20.42 6.91 12.42
C ARG A 13 18.99 6.93 12.94
N SER A 14 18.10 7.63 12.24
CA SER A 14 16.66 7.66 12.54
C SER A 14 16.03 6.26 12.53
N LEU A 15 16.44 5.41 11.58
CA LEU A 15 15.95 4.02 11.49
C LEU A 15 16.42 3.16 12.68
N LYS A 16 17.68 3.30 13.10
CA LYS A 16 18.21 2.59 14.28
C LYS A 16 17.51 3.03 15.57
N ASP A 17 17.22 4.32 15.72
CA ASP A 17 16.48 4.86 16.87
C ASP A 17 15.05 4.31 16.96
N MET A 18 14.44 4.00 15.81
CA MET A 18 13.13 3.32 15.71
C MET A 18 13.21 1.79 15.88
N GLY A 19 14.38 1.24 16.22
CA GLY A 19 14.59 -0.19 16.39
C GLY A 19 14.58 -0.99 15.08
N ILE A 20 14.79 -0.34 13.93
CA ILE A 20 14.80 -0.99 12.62
C ILE A 20 16.23 -1.42 12.29
N SER A 21 16.47 -2.73 12.19
CA SER A 21 17.75 -3.28 11.75
C SER A 21 17.94 -3.11 10.24
N ILE A 22 19.05 -2.51 9.83
CA ILE A 22 19.45 -2.38 8.42
C ILE A 22 20.55 -3.42 8.15
N PRO A 23 20.40 -4.28 7.14
CA PRO A 23 21.43 -5.26 6.79
C PRO A 23 22.62 -4.59 6.11
N ASP A 24 23.80 -5.19 6.24
CA ASP A 24 25.05 -4.72 5.59
C ASP A 24 24.93 -4.70 4.05
N SER A 25 24.07 -5.54 3.48
CA SER A 25 23.71 -5.52 2.06
C SER A 25 22.25 -5.88 1.82
N TRP A 26 21.64 -5.24 0.83
CA TRP A 26 20.30 -5.57 0.35
C TRP A 26 20.37 -6.62 -0.76
N LYS A 27 19.42 -7.55 -0.78
CA LYS A 27 19.28 -8.46 -1.92
C LYS A 27 18.76 -7.68 -3.13
N ALA A 28 19.33 -7.93 -4.30
CA ALA A 28 18.78 -7.43 -5.55
C ALA A 28 17.37 -8.01 -5.74
N GLU A 29 16.39 -7.15 -6.00
CA GLU A 29 15.06 -7.58 -6.37
C GLU A 29 15.08 -7.99 -7.84
N VAL A 30 14.81 -9.26 -8.10
CA VAL A 30 14.61 -9.82 -9.44
C VAL A 30 13.14 -10.18 -9.53
N TYR A 31 12.47 -9.64 -10.53
CA TYR A 31 11.05 -9.85 -10.77
C TYR A 31 10.88 -10.92 -11.85
N THR A 32 10.18 -12.01 -11.53
CA THR A 32 10.01 -13.16 -12.44
C THR A 32 8.59 -13.24 -13.01
N GLU A 33 8.39 -14.11 -14.01
CA GLU A 33 7.05 -14.39 -14.56
C GLU A 33 6.09 -14.96 -13.50
N GLU A 34 6.62 -15.65 -12.48
CA GLU A 34 5.84 -16.11 -11.33
C GLU A 34 5.35 -14.95 -10.47
N ASP A 35 6.18 -13.91 -10.29
CA ASP A 35 5.78 -12.71 -9.56
C ASP A 35 4.68 -11.94 -10.32
N GLU A 36 4.74 -11.92 -11.66
CA GLU A 36 3.67 -11.35 -12.51
C GLU A 36 2.33 -12.03 -12.29
N LYS A 37 2.32 -13.36 -12.16
CA LYS A 37 1.09 -14.13 -11.90
C LYS A 37 0.49 -13.84 -10.52
N LEU A 38 1.27 -13.28 -9.59
CA LEU A 38 0.78 -12.88 -8.27
C LEU A 38 0.15 -11.49 -8.28
N LEU A 39 0.45 -10.65 -9.27
CA LEU A 39 -0.25 -9.39 -9.46
C LEU A 39 -1.72 -9.65 -9.79
N GLY A 40 -2.58 -8.79 -9.29
CA GLY A 40 -3.96 -8.78 -9.75
C GLY A 40 -4.14 -7.94 -11.00
N ASP A 41 -5.32 -8.09 -11.56
CA ASP A 41 -5.88 -7.32 -12.65
C ASP A 41 -7.13 -6.56 -12.19
N CYS A 42 -7.64 -5.73 -13.08
CA CYS A 42 -8.97 -5.17 -12.97
C CYS A 42 -9.64 -5.17 -14.33
N GLU A 43 -10.91 -5.54 -14.37
CA GLU A 43 -11.73 -5.40 -15.59
C GLU A 43 -12.15 -3.95 -15.79
N THR A 44 -12.44 -3.26 -14.68
CA THR A 44 -12.90 -1.88 -14.67
C THR A 44 -11.84 -0.96 -14.07
N PRO A 45 -11.51 0.16 -14.75
CA PRO A 45 -10.55 1.11 -14.21
C PRO A 45 -11.11 1.76 -12.94
N TRP A 46 -10.21 2.11 -12.03
CA TRP A 46 -10.55 2.86 -10.82
C TRP A 46 -10.24 4.34 -11.02
N THR A 47 -11.22 5.21 -10.78
CA THR A 47 -11.00 6.66 -10.79
C THR A 47 -10.33 7.08 -9.48
N LEU A 48 -9.15 7.69 -9.58
CA LEU A 48 -8.37 8.13 -8.42
C LEU A 48 -8.97 9.37 -7.77
N ASN A 49 -8.78 9.49 -6.45
CA ASN A 49 -9.10 10.69 -5.67
C ASN A 49 -10.56 11.13 -5.74
N VAL A 50 -11.52 10.24 -6.01
CA VAL A 50 -12.96 10.57 -5.98
C VAL A 50 -13.72 9.90 -4.84
N ASP A 51 -13.21 8.76 -4.37
CA ASP A 51 -13.85 8.01 -3.28
C ASP A 51 -13.58 8.64 -1.92
N GLY A 52 -14.60 8.65 -1.07
CA GLY A 52 -14.56 9.19 0.29
C GLY A 52 -14.12 10.64 0.37
N LEU A 53 -14.60 11.48 -0.55
CA LEU A 53 -14.50 12.94 -0.46
C LEU A 53 -15.76 13.55 0.18
N GLY A 54 -15.59 14.66 0.90
CA GLY A 54 -16.66 15.49 1.43
C GLY A 54 -17.28 16.40 0.36
N GLU A 55 -18.29 17.18 0.75
CA GLU A 55 -18.91 18.19 -0.14
C GLU A 55 -17.93 19.27 -0.61
N ASP A 56 -16.86 19.50 0.17
CA ASP A 56 -15.76 20.41 -0.12
C ASP A 56 -14.68 19.80 -1.04
N GLY A 57 -14.81 18.53 -1.41
CA GLY A 57 -13.82 17.82 -2.23
C GLY A 57 -12.60 17.33 -1.43
N GLU A 58 -12.59 17.47 -0.10
CA GLU A 58 -11.50 17.02 0.75
C GLU A 58 -11.71 15.57 1.22
N PRO A 59 -10.64 14.79 1.48
CA PRO A 59 -10.80 13.42 1.98
C PRO A 59 -11.49 13.36 3.34
N LEU A 60 -12.52 12.51 3.47
CA LEU A 60 -13.24 12.25 4.71
C LEU A 60 -12.41 11.38 5.66
N TYR A 61 -11.61 12.03 6.50
CA TYR A 61 -10.93 11.40 7.62
C TYR A 61 -11.90 11.19 8.79
N ASP A 62 -11.97 9.97 9.31
CA ASP A 62 -12.77 9.66 10.50
C ASP A 62 -11.93 8.80 11.47
N PRO A 63 -11.44 9.37 12.58
CA PRO A 63 -10.63 8.65 13.55
C PRO A 63 -11.43 7.63 14.37
N VAL A 64 -12.76 7.66 14.34
CA VAL A 64 -13.66 6.75 15.06
C VAL A 64 -14.12 5.64 14.13
N HIS A 65 -14.87 5.98 13.08
CA HIS A 65 -15.54 5.01 12.20
C HIS A 65 -14.76 4.69 10.91
N GLY A 66 -13.68 5.42 10.63
CA GLY A 66 -12.87 5.17 9.44
C GLY A 66 -12.13 3.84 9.49
N THR A 67 -11.68 3.40 8.32
CA THR A 67 -10.78 2.24 8.19
C THR A 67 -9.37 2.73 7.83
N SER A 68 -8.35 2.12 8.44
CA SER A 68 -6.96 2.46 8.17
C SER A 68 -6.44 1.68 6.97
N CYS A 69 -5.93 2.39 5.96
CA CYS A 69 -5.27 1.77 4.83
C CYS A 69 -3.84 1.33 5.23
N HIS A 70 -3.48 0.08 4.93
CA HIS A 70 -2.14 -0.47 5.16
C HIS A 70 -1.03 0.39 4.55
N GLN A 71 -1.29 0.98 3.39
CA GLN A 71 -0.27 1.58 2.55
C GLN A 71 -0.10 3.08 2.78
N CYS A 72 -1.16 3.87 2.68
CA CYS A 72 -1.09 5.31 2.99
C CYS A 72 -1.24 5.62 4.49
N ARG A 73 -1.64 4.63 5.31
CA ARG A 73 -1.84 4.75 6.77
C ARG A 73 -2.90 5.76 7.19
N GLN A 74 -3.63 6.33 6.23
CA GLN A 74 -4.75 7.23 6.50
C GLN A 74 -5.96 6.43 6.98
N LYS A 75 -6.66 6.96 7.99
CA LYS A 75 -7.92 6.42 8.48
C LYS A 75 -9.07 7.23 7.87
N THR A 76 -9.81 6.64 6.93
CA THR A 76 -10.81 7.35 6.11
C THR A 76 -12.07 6.52 5.94
N LEU A 77 -13.15 7.15 5.48
CA LEU A 77 -14.41 6.49 5.11
C LEU A 77 -14.42 5.93 3.68
N ARG A 78 -13.27 5.93 3.00
CA ARG A 78 -13.09 5.34 1.66
C ARG A 78 -13.42 3.85 1.65
N LYS A 79 -13.67 3.30 0.47
CA LYS A 79 -13.73 1.87 0.23
C LYS A 79 -12.38 1.23 0.53
N HIS A 80 -12.44 0.15 1.32
CA HIS A 80 -11.27 -0.63 1.69
C HIS A 80 -11.51 -2.11 1.42
N THR A 81 -10.47 -2.81 1.00
CA THR A 81 -10.47 -4.27 0.91
C THR A 81 -10.39 -4.93 2.29
N PHE A 82 -10.73 -6.22 2.35
CA PHE A 82 -10.53 -7.07 3.52
C PHE A 82 -10.01 -8.44 3.07
N CYS A 83 -8.81 -8.81 3.53
CA CYS A 83 -8.17 -10.07 3.15
C CYS A 83 -8.85 -11.27 3.80
N SER A 84 -9.19 -12.29 2.99
CA SER A 84 -9.80 -13.54 3.44
C SER A 84 -8.90 -14.35 4.39
N LYS A 85 -7.57 -14.25 4.19
CA LYS A 85 -6.54 -14.99 4.94
C LYS A 85 -6.11 -14.31 6.24
N CYS A 86 -5.57 -13.09 6.19
CA CYS A 86 -4.96 -12.49 7.39
C CYS A 86 -5.96 -11.78 8.31
N ARG A 87 -7.13 -11.37 7.79
CA ARG A 87 -8.21 -10.69 8.53
C ARG A 87 -7.71 -9.60 9.50
N SER A 88 -6.68 -8.87 9.09
CA SER A 88 -5.99 -7.85 9.90
C SER A 88 -5.86 -6.54 9.10
N GLY A 89 -5.37 -5.48 9.74
CA GLY A 89 -5.11 -4.19 9.07
C GLY A 89 -4.14 -4.28 7.88
N GLN A 90 -3.31 -5.33 7.80
CA GLN A 90 -2.47 -5.58 6.61
C GLN A 90 -3.30 -5.97 5.37
N GLY A 91 -4.51 -6.47 5.57
CA GLY A 91 -5.48 -6.80 4.53
C GLY A 91 -6.37 -5.64 4.10
N GLN A 92 -6.22 -4.46 4.70
CA GLN A 92 -7.05 -3.29 4.43
C GLN A 92 -6.29 -2.33 3.51
N LEU A 93 -6.71 -2.20 2.25
CA LEU A 93 -6.17 -1.22 1.31
C LEU A 93 -7.29 -0.36 0.75
N CYS A 94 -7.09 0.96 0.70
CA CYS A 94 -8.02 1.85 0.00
C CYS A 94 -7.92 1.66 -1.52
N GLY A 95 -8.96 2.05 -2.26
CA GLY A 95 -9.02 1.95 -3.71
C GLY A 95 -7.80 2.52 -4.43
N ASP A 96 -7.43 3.77 -4.12
CA ASP A 96 -6.30 4.44 -4.77
C ASP A 96 -4.98 3.69 -4.56
N CYS A 97 -4.71 3.22 -3.33
CA CYS A 97 -3.47 2.48 -3.04
C CYS A 97 -3.48 1.09 -3.68
N LEU A 98 -4.62 0.41 -3.71
CA LEU A 98 -4.74 -0.89 -4.34
C LEU A 98 -4.51 -0.78 -5.85
N TYR A 99 -5.17 0.18 -6.49
CA TYR A 99 -5.10 0.39 -7.93
C TYR A 99 -3.71 0.87 -8.37
N THR A 100 -3.22 1.97 -7.82
CA THR A 100 -1.93 2.55 -8.25
C THR A 100 -0.76 1.60 -8.06
N ARG A 101 -0.75 0.78 -7.00
CA ARG A 101 0.42 -0.06 -6.66
C ARG A 101 0.33 -1.49 -7.15
N TYR A 102 -0.87 -2.03 -7.26
CA TYR A 102 -1.07 -3.45 -7.55
C TYR A 102 -1.93 -3.67 -8.79
N GLY A 103 -2.61 -2.63 -9.31
CA GLY A 103 -3.42 -2.70 -10.51
C GLY A 103 -4.76 -3.39 -10.32
N GLU A 104 -5.30 -3.38 -9.09
CA GLU A 104 -6.56 -4.03 -8.73
C GLU A 104 -7.63 -3.01 -8.37
N ASN A 105 -8.89 -3.31 -8.72
CA ASN A 105 -10.03 -2.48 -8.38
C ASN A 105 -10.62 -2.92 -7.02
N VAL A 106 -10.81 -1.97 -6.10
CA VAL A 106 -11.31 -2.27 -4.74
C VAL A 106 -12.71 -2.86 -4.76
N MET A 107 -13.58 -2.45 -5.69
CA MET A 107 -14.94 -2.97 -5.78
C MET A 107 -14.97 -4.41 -6.29
N GLU A 108 -14.05 -4.77 -7.18
CA GLU A 108 -13.89 -6.14 -7.67
C GLU A 108 -13.28 -7.03 -6.57
N ALA A 109 -12.24 -6.54 -5.90
CA ALA A 109 -11.61 -7.24 -4.78
C ALA A 109 -12.60 -7.52 -3.64
N MET A 110 -13.46 -6.54 -3.28
CA MET A 110 -14.48 -6.71 -2.23
C MET A 110 -15.57 -7.73 -2.60
N LYS A 111 -15.81 -7.97 -3.90
CA LYS A 111 -16.81 -8.95 -4.37
C LYS A 111 -16.28 -10.38 -4.36
N LYS A 112 -14.95 -10.58 -4.34
CA LYS A 112 -14.27 -11.89 -4.38
C LYS A 112 -14.04 -12.41 -2.94
N PRO A 113 -14.82 -13.39 -2.44
CA PRO A 113 -14.69 -13.87 -1.05
C PRO A 113 -13.32 -14.46 -0.72
N GLU A 114 -12.64 -15.00 -1.73
CA GLU A 114 -11.31 -15.60 -1.65
C GLU A 114 -10.17 -14.58 -1.79
N TRP A 115 -10.45 -13.29 -1.99
CA TRP A 115 -9.43 -12.28 -2.28
C TRP A 115 -8.33 -12.24 -1.21
N LEU A 116 -7.07 -12.27 -1.69
CA LEU A 116 -5.87 -12.21 -0.87
C LEU A 116 -5.14 -10.88 -1.05
N CYS A 117 -4.82 -10.22 0.06
CA CYS A 117 -4.07 -8.96 -0.02
C CYS A 117 -2.64 -9.16 -0.57
N PRO A 118 -2.03 -8.09 -1.11
CA PRO A 118 -0.67 -8.14 -1.64
C PRO A 118 0.36 -8.72 -0.66
N ALA A 119 0.19 -8.47 0.63
CA ALA A 119 1.12 -9.01 1.63
C ALA A 119 0.96 -10.52 1.83
N CYS A 120 -0.28 -11.04 1.80
CA CYS A 120 -0.55 -12.48 1.86
C CYS A 120 -0.14 -13.24 0.60
N ARG A 121 -0.13 -12.55 -0.55
CA ARG A 121 0.44 -13.02 -1.82
C ARG A 121 1.96 -12.88 -1.90
N GLY A 122 2.59 -12.22 -0.94
CA GLY A 122 4.04 -12.02 -0.96
C GLY A 122 4.52 -10.96 -1.95
N ILE A 123 3.65 -10.03 -2.39
CA ILE A 123 3.98 -8.95 -3.35
C ILE A 123 3.83 -7.54 -2.78
N CYS A 124 3.49 -7.38 -1.50
CA CYS A 124 3.39 -6.04 -0.90
C CYS A 124 4.71 -5.28 -0.99
N ASN A 125 4.64 -4.04 -1.49
CA ASN A 125 5.80 -3.17 -1.72
C ASN A 125 6.03 -2.13 -0.61
N CYS A 126 5.31 -2.21 0.52
CA CYS A 126 5.55 -1.29 1.64
C CYS A 126 6.93 -1.53 2.26
N SER A 127 7.53 -0.48 2.84
CA SER A 127 8.89 -0.54 3.39
C SER A 127 9.08 -1.66 4.43
N ARG A 128 8.08 -1.90 5.29
CA ARG A 128 8.12 -2.96 6.30
C ARG A 128 8.16 -4.35 5.67
N CYS A 129 7.27 -4.63 4.71
CA CYS A 129 7.22 -5.92 4.02
C CYS A 129 8.48 -6.17 3.19
N ARG A 130 9.05 -5.15 2.56
CA ARG A 130 10.30 -5.27 1.78
C ARG A 130 11.51 -5.53 2.68
N ARG A 131 11.65 -4.78 3.78
CA ARG A 131 12.72 -5.02 4.77
C ARG A 131 12.64 -6.44 5.34
N ALA A 132 11.45 -6.95 5.63
CA ALA A 132 11.26 -8.33 6.10
C ALA A 132 11.73 -9.40 5.09
N LYS A 133 11.76 -9.08 3.78
CA LYS A 133 12.30 -9.95 2.72
C LYS A 133 13.80 -9.71 2.45
N GLY A 134 14.40 -8.70 3.06
CA GLY A 134 15.77 -8.28 2.79
C GLY A 134 15.93 -7.43 1.52
N TRP A 135 14.86 -6.78 1.08
CA TRP A 135 14.86 -5.85 -0.06
C TRP A 135 14.90 -4.39 0.41
N PRO A 136 15.53 -3.49 -0.36
CA PRO A 136 15.56 -2.08 -0.01
C PRO A 136 14.12 -1.51 -0.10
N PRO A 137 13.73 -0.54 0.74
CA PRO A 137 12.44 0.13 0.59
C PRO A 137 12.36 0.81 -0.78
N VAL A 138 11.21 0.72 -1.44
CA VAL A 138 10.94 1.53 -2.65
C VAL A 138 10.36 2.88 -2.26
N PRO A 139 10.57 3.94 -3.05
CA PRO A 139 9.86 5.19 -2.89
C PRO A 139 8.36 4.95 -2.81
N ILE A 140 7.68 5.72 -1.95
CA ILE A 140 6.22 5.63 -1.79
C ILE A 140 5.52 5.80 -3.15
N LEU A 141 6.11 6.50 -4.12
CA LEU A 141 5.48 6.78 -5.42
C LEU A 141 5.62 5.67 -6.48
N PHE A 142 6.15 4.49 -6.16
CA PHE A 142 6.19 3.42 -7.17
C PHE A 142 4.77 2.97 -7.54
N ALA A 143 4.30 3.38 -8.72
CA ALA A 143 2.99 3.10 -9.28
C ALA A 143 3.13 2.18 -10.49
N LYS A 144 2.27 1.16 -10.56
CA LYS A 144 2.09 0.27 -11.72
C LYS A 144 1.28 0.96 -12.81
N VAL A 145 0.27 1.74 -12.41
CA VAL A 145 -0.59 2.49 -13.34
C VAL A 145 0.02 3.87 -13.55
N ILE A 146 0.55 4.10 -14.75
CA ILE A 146 0.95 5.42 -15.24
C ILE A 146 -0.24 5.93 -16.07
N GLU A 147 -0.82 7.06 -15.69
CA GLU A 147 -1.83 7.77 -16.48
C GLU A 147 -1.23 8.37 -17.77
#